data_AF-A0A4R5B4U3-F1
#
_entry.id   AF-A0A4R5B4U3-F1
#
_cell.length_a   1.000
_cell.length_b   1.000
_cell.length_c   1.000
_cell.angle_alpha   90.00
_cell.angle_beta   90.00
_cell.angle_gamma   90.00
#
_symmetry.space_group_name_H-M   'P 1'
#
loop_
_entity.id
_entity.type
_entity.pdbx_description
1 polymer ?
#
loop_
_entity_poly.entity_id
_entity_poly.type
_entity_poly.pdbx_seq_one_letter_code
_entity_poly.pdbx_strand_id
1 'polypeptide(L)'
;MDDGVFGRAAQERAVAEVEAEMARLCELLAEGLAMGLDDGREMVGGAMSEFLVEFADLVRAKGSRPGLKGMITLPLLVHGAETGEPAAAAPVAVVHLLWWASARYLDDLADAAAPAPGGAAAGKKVLTALAVGAHLPARLVTGLPATGAVRAALAGELSRCWLDAVDGQLRDLTERAPAATRESVLRSYEGKTGAPYAMAAAAAACLAGADGHRVAGWRAYGRALGVLRQLVNDQRDIASGRHEDLANGTATYLLVHLLTVLPAARRREALALHAAARHSASARAELTAWMLDDEVIESYAASVAPLIGRAHGLLDLLGGDPGCVRELHGLVDATVGHLPRFRPAAA
;
A
#
# COMPACT_ATOMS: atom_id res chain seq x y z
N MET A 1 -9.48 -31.12 -5.84
CA MET A 1 -8.98 -29.82 -5.38
C MET A 1 -10.21 -29.05 -5.00
N ASP A 2 -10.51 -29.02 -3.72
CA ASP A 2 -11.67 -28.30 -3.20
C ASP A 2 -11.28 -26.82 -3.17
N ASP A 3 -11.63 -26.11 -4.24
CA ASP A 3 -11.53 -24.66 -4.31
C ASP A 3 -12.49 -24.14 -3.23
N GLY A 4 -11.99 -23.88 -2.02
CA GLY A 4 -12.80 -23.49 -0.88
C GLY A 4 -13.67 -22.25 -1.14
N VAL A 5 -14.35 -21.75 -0.10
CA VAL A 5 -15.37 -20.68 -0.18
C VAL A 5 -14.94 -19.45 -1.01
N PHE A 6 -13.63 -19.19 -1.13
CA PHE A 6 -13.08 -18.12 -1.97
C PHE A 6 -11.93 -18.56 -2.89
N GLY A 7 -12.14 -19.62 -3.67
CA GLY A 7 -11.19 -20.06 -4.71
C GLY A 7 -10.93 -19.04 -5.82
N ARG A 8 -9.97 -19.33 -6.71
CA ARG A 8 -9.46 -18.37 -7.72
C ARG A 8 -10.56 -17.72 -8.58
N ALA A 9 -11.53 -18.51 -9.05
CA ALA A 9 -12.63 -17.98 -9.87
C ALA A 9 -13.57 -17.06 -9.08
N ALA A 10 -13.78 -17.32 -7.78
CA ALA A 10 -14.58 -16.46 -6.90
C ALA A 10 -13.85 -15.15 -6.61
N GLN A 11 -12.53 -15.21 -6.38
CA GLN A 11 -11.69 -14.02 -6.26
C GLN A 11 -11.72 -13.15 -7.51
N GLU A 12 -11.60 -13.76 -8.70
CA GLU A 12 -11.63 -13.02 -9.97
C GLU A 12 -12.97 -12.32 -10.20
N ARG A 13 -14.10 -12.98 -9.85
CA ARG A 13 -15.42 -12.35 -9.90
C ARG A 13 -15.55 -11.20 -8.91
N ALA A 14 -15.16 -11.39 -7.65
CA ALA A 14 -15.25 -10.35 -6.64
C ALA A 14 -14.35 -9.15 -6.96
N VAL A 15 -13.17 -9.39 -7.55
CA VAL A 15 -12.30 -8.32 -8.05
C VAL A 15 -12.97 -7.57 -9.20
N ALA A 16 -13.57 -8.28 -10.17
CA ALA A 16 -14.29 -7.66 -11.27
C ALA A 16 -15.51 -6.84 -10.78
N GLU A 17 -16.20 -7.28 -9.74
CA GLU A 17 -17.30 -6.55 -9.10
C GLU A 17 -16.82 -5.25 -8.43
N VAL A 18 -15.69 -5.28 -7.71
CA VAL A 18 -15.10 -4.06 -7.13
C VAL A 18 -14.60 -3.11 -8.23
N GLU A 19 -14.00 -3.62 -9.31
CA GLU A 19 -13.62 -2.82 -10.48
C GLU A 19 -14.85 -2.19 -11.15
N ALA A 20 -15.96 -2.92 -11.26
CA ALA A 20 -17.23 -2.41 -11.80
C ALA A 20 -17.85 -1.35 -10.89
N GLU A 21 -17.79 -1.51 -9.57
CA GLU A 21 -18.28 -0.51 -8.62
C GLU A 21 -17.44 0.78 -8.67
N MET A 22 -16.12 0.67 -8.81
CA MET A 22 -15.27 1.83 -9.07
C MET A 22 -15.67 2.56 -10.35
N ALA A 23 -15.98 1.83 -11.43
CA ALA A 23 -16.44 2.43 -12.69
C ALA A 23 -17.80 3.13 -12.53
N ARG A 24 -18.76 2.47 -11.87
CA ARG A 24 -20.07 3.05 -11.55
C ARG A 24 -19.92 4.32 -10.71
N LEU A 25 -18.99 4.33 -9.74
CA LEU A 25 -18.72 5.50 -8.93
C LEU A 25 -18.20 6.67 -9.79
N CYS A 26 -17.34 6.41 -10.78
CA CYS A 26 -16.90 7.44 -11.73
C CYS A 26 -18.07 8.04 -12.52
N GLU A 27 -19.01 7.20 -13.00
CA GLU A 27 -20.21 7.66 -13.73
C GLU A 27 -21.09 8.52 -12.83
N LEU A 28 -21.42 8.06 -11.62
CA LEU A 28 -22.21 8.81 -10.65
C LEU A 28 -21.54 10.13 -10.23
N LEU A 29 -20.21 10.16 -10.15
CA LEU A 29 -19.47 11.39 -9.87
C LEU A 29 -19.50 12.36 -11.05
N ALA A 30 -19.41 11.87 -12.29
CA ALA A 30 -19.52 12.70 -13.49
C ALA A 30 -20.91 13.32 -13.62
N GLU A 31 -21.96 12.60 -13.21
CA GLU A 31 -23.34 13.09 -13.16
C GLU A 31 -23.65 13.92 -11.90
N GLY A 32 -22.71 14.05 -10.95
CA GLY A 32 -22.90 14.78 -9.70
C GLY A 32 -23.74 14.07 -8.63
N LEU A 33 -24.15 12.82 -8.86
CA LEU A 33 -25.12 12.06 -8.05
C LEU A 33 -24.51 11.29 -6.86
N ALA A 34 -23.26 10.85 -6.95
CA ALA A 34 -22.63 9.95 -5.96
C ALA A 34 -22.43 10.57 -4.56
N MET A 35 -22.57 11.89 -4.44
CA MET A 35 -22.21 12.61 -3.24
C MET A 35 -23.40 13.13 -2.44
N GLY A 36 -24.66 12.87 -2.82
CA GLY A 36 -25.84 13.43 -2.13
C GLY A 36 -25.74 14.94 -1.96
N LEU A 37 -25.25 15.61 -3.00
CA LEU A 37 -25.05 17.05 -3.07
C LEU A 37 -26.21 17.61 -3.87
N ASP A 38 -27.19 18.20 -3.19
CA ASP A 38 -28.28 18.93 -3.85
C ASP A 38 -27.72 20.07 -4.73
N ASP A 39 -28.45 20.34 -5.83
CA ASP A 39 -28.27 21.35 -6.87
C ASP A 39 -27.07 22.31 -6.74
N GLY A 40 -26.13 22.22 -7.71
CA GLY A 40 -25.21 23.32 -8.05
C GLY A 40 -23.71 23.12 -7.84
N ARG A 41 -23.19 21.87 -7.79
CA ARG A 41 -21.74 21.60 -7.59
C ARG A 41 -21.11 20.59 -8.56
N GLU A 42 -21.56 20.54 -9.81
CA GLU A 42 -21.05 19.66 -10.90
C GLU A 42 -19.51 19.61 -10.98
N MET A 43 -18.83 20.74 -10.75
CA MET A 43 -17.36 20.86 -10.88
C MET A 43 -16.57 19.91 -9.96
N VAL A 44 -17.06 19.61 -8.74
CA VAL A 44 -16.33 18.74 -7.81
C VAL A 44 -16.51 17.27 -8.21
N GLY A 45 -17.72 16.88 -8.59
CA GLY A 45 -18.04 15.54 -9.10
C GLY A 45 -17.21 15.20 -10.35
N GLY A 46 -17.25 16.07 -11.35
CA GLY A 46 -16.49 15.92 -12.59
C GLY A 46 -14.98 15.79 -12.35
N ALA A 47 -14.40 16.65 -11.49
CA ALA A 47 -12.97 16.58 -11.18
C ALA A 47 -12.57 15.26 -10.49
N MET A 48 -13.39 14.73 -9.58
CA MET A 48 -13.13 13.43 -8.94
C MET A 48 -13.25 12.28 -9.96
N SER A 49 -14.24 12.34 -10.85
CA SER A 49 -14.42 11.34 -11.92
C SER A 49 -13.22 11.31 -12.86
N GLU A 50 -12.79 12.46 -13.39
CA GLU A 50 -11.59 12.60 -14.23
C GLU A 50 -10.36 11.99 -13.54
N PHE A 51 -10.16 12.29 -12.25
CA PHE A 51 -9.04 11.78 -11.47
C PHE A 51 -9.04 10.26 -11.32
N LEU A 52 -10.21 9.66 -11.08
CA LEU A 52 -10.34 8.21 -10.95
C LEU A 52 -10.15 7.48 -12.29
N VAL A 53 -10.59 8.09 -13.40
CA VAL A 53 -10.31 7.59 -14.76
C VAL A 53 -8.81 7.63 -15.04
N GLU A 54 -8.13 8.76 -14.76
CA GLU A 54 -6.67 8.88 -14.88
C GLU A 54 -5.96 7.78 -14.06
N PHE A 55 -6.39 7.53 -12.83
CA PHE A 55 -5.84 6.47 -11.99
C PHE A 55 -6.03 5.08 -12.61
N ALA A 56 -7.22 4.75 -13.11
CA ALA A 56 -7.49 3.46 -13.74
C ALA A 56 -6.61 3.21 -14.97
N ASP A 57 -6.42 4.24 -15.81
CA ASP A 57 -5.57 4.17 -16.99
C ASP A 57 -4.09 4.02 -16.63
N LEU A 58 -3.62 4.72 -15.59
CA LEU A 58 -2.26 4.55 -15.07
C LEU A 58 -2.00 3.13 -14.55
N VAL A 59 -2.96 2.54 -13.84
CA VAL A 59 -2.85 1.16 -13.34
C VAL A 59 -2.74 0.16 -14.50
N ARG A 60 -3.51 0.37 -15.59
CA ARG A 60 -3.44 -0.45 -16.80
C ARG A 60 -2.10 -0.28 -17.52
N ALA A 61 -1.65 0.96 -17.70
CA ALA A 61 -0.43 1.28 -18.46
C ALA A 61 0.85 0.82 -17.77
N LYS A 62 0.96 0.96 -16.44
CA LYS A 62 2.15 0.57 -15.67
C LYS A 62 2.21 -0.92 -15.30
N GLY A 63 1.23 -1.73 -15.72
CA GLY A 63 1.19 -3.15 -15.36
C GLY A 63 1.00 -3.40 -13.85
N SER A 64 0.51 -2.41 -13.10
CA SER A 64 0.30 -2.48 -11.64
C SER A 64 -0.90 -3.36 -11.23
N ARG A 65 -1.55 -4.01 -12.19
CA ARG A 65 -2.73 -4.86 -12.00
C ARG A 65 -2.54 -5.97 -10.95
N PRO A 66 -1.40 -6.67 -10.85
CA PRO A 66 -1.18 -7.65 -9.78
C PRO A 66 -1.15 -7.00 -8.37
N GLY A 67 -0.63 -5.77 -8.28
CA GLY A 67 -0.65 -4.99 -7.04
C GLY A 67 -2.07 -4.61 -6.62
N LEU A 68 -2.88 -4.15 -7.58
CA LEU A 68 -4.30 -3.82 -7.41
C LEU A 68 -5.12 -5.01 -6.93
N LYS A 69 -4.92 -6.19 -7.54
CA LYS A 69 -5.63 -7.41 -7.14
C LYS A 69 -5.46 -7.68 -5.64
N GLY A 70 -4.23 -7.61 -5.12
CA GLY A 70 -3.97 -7.81 -3.69
C GLY A 70 -4.58 -6.74 -2.78
N MET A 71 -4.70 -5.50 -3.24
CA MET A 71 -5.35 -4.42 -2.49
C MET A 71 -6.87 -4.64 -2.37
N ILE A 72 -7.48 -5.20 -3.42
CA ILE A 72 -8.90 -5.57 -3.44
C ILE A 72 -9.14 -6.84 -2.62
N THR A 73 -8.34 -7.88 -2.81
CA THR A 73 -8.60 -9.18 -2.18
C THR A 73 -8.35 -9.18 -0.68
N LEU A 74 -7.46 -8.34 -0.14
CA LEU A 74 -7.19 -8.28 1.30
C LEU A 74 -8.47 -8.08 2.15
N PRO A 75 -9.24 -6.98 2.01
CA PRO A 75 -10.43 -6.78 2.84
C PRO A 75 -11.50 -7.85 2.61
N LEU A 76 -11.64 -8.37 1.38
CA LEU A 76 -12.56 -9.48 1.07
C LEU A 76 -12.19 -10.74 1.85
N LEU A 77 -10.91 -11.12 1.82
CA LEU A 77 -10.41 -12.29 2.52
C LEU A 77 -10.48 -12.15 4.04
N VAL A 78 -10.21 -10.96 4.59
CA VAL A 78 -10.33 -10.72 6.02
C VAL A 78 -11.78 -10.86 6.48
N HIS A 79 -12.73 -10.25 5.76
CA HIS A 79 -14.14 -10.41 6.09
C HIS A 79 -14.58 -11.86 5.92
N GLY A 80 -14.16 -12.53 4.85
CA GLY A 80 -14.41 -13.95 4.63
C GLY A 80 -13.83 -14.85 5.73
N ALA A 81 -12.65 -14.53 6.28
CA ALA A 81 -12.08 -15.26 7.41
C ALA A 81 -12.94 -15.14 8.67
N GLU A 82 -13.59 -13.99 8.89
CA GLU A 82 -14.49 -13.78 10.03
C GLU A 82 -15.87 -14.42 9.84
N THR A 83 -16.43 -14.37 8.63
CA THR A 83 -17.86 -14.67 8.41
C THR A 83 -18.16 -15.78 7.43
N GLY A 84 -17.18 -16.19 6.62
CA GLY A 84 -17.41 -17.03 5.43
C GLY A 84 -18.01 -16.28 4.24
N GLU A 85 -18.20 -14.96 4.31
CA GLU A 85 -18.82 -14.15 3.25
C GLU A 85 -17.87 -13.04 2.73
N PRO A 86 -16.90 -13.36 1.85
CA PRO A 86 -15.90 -12.39 1.41
C PRO A 86 -16.46 -11.15 0.69
N ALA A 87 -17.49 -11.34 -0.14
CA ALA A 87 -18.02 -10.30 -1.02
C ALA A 87 -18.62 -9.09 -0.27
N ALA A 88 -19.08 -9.28 0.98
CA ALA A 88 -19.67 -8.23 1.78
C ALA A 88 -18.68 -7.09 2.13
N ALA A 89 -17.37 -7.32 2.04
CA ALA A 89 -16.35 -6.29 2.22
C ALA A 89 -15.98 -5.51 0.95
N ALA A 90 -16.70 -5.67 -0.15
CA ALA A 90 -16.51 -4.87 -1.37
C ALA A 90 -16.46 -3.35 -1.11
N PRO A 91 -17.30 -2.74 -0.23
CA PRO A 91 -17.19 -1.31 0.05
C PRO A 91 -15.88 -0.92 0.74
N VAL A 92 -15.30 -1.79 1.58
CA VAL A 92 -13.98 -1.56 2.19
C VAL A 92 -12.89 -1.64 1.14
N ALA A 93 -13.01 -2.56 0.17
CA ALA A 93 -12.10 -2.64 -0.97
C ALA A 93 -12.12 -1.36 -1.80
N VAL A 94 -13.31 -0.83 -2.13
CA VAL A 94 -13.46 0.47 -2.83
C VAL A 94 -12.79 1.59 -2.04
N VAL A 95 -13.08 1.70 -0.75
CA VAL A 95 -12.45 2.70 0.13
C VAL A 95 -10.93 2.60 0.14
N HIS A 96 -10.38 1.38 0.19
CA HIS A 96 -8.94 1.14 0.12
C HIS A 96 -8.35 1.58 -1.22
N LEU A 97 -9.03 1.33 -2.34
CA LEU A 97 -8.60 1.79 -3.67
C LEU A 97 -8.62 3.30 -3.82
N LEU A 98 -9.67 3.97 -3.32
CA LEU A 98 -9.76 5.43 -3.34
C LEU A 98 -8.62 6.08 -2.55
N TRP A 99 -8.25 5.48 -1.42
CA TRP A 99 -7.09 5.91 -0.65
C TRP A 99 -5.80 5.80 -1.49
N TRP A 100 -5.57 4.66 -2.14
CA TRP A 100 -4.38 4.45 -2.98
C TRP A 100 -4.33 5.35 -4.22
N ALA A 101 -5.49 5.64 -4.83
CA ALA A 101 -5.58 6.59 -5.93
C ALA A 101 -5.11 7.98 -5.51
N SER A 102 -5.52 8.42 -4.32
CA SER A 102 -5.08 9.69 -3.72
C SER A 102 -3.60 9.67 -3.34
N ALA A 103 -3.16 8.66 -2.58
CA ALA A 103 -1.80 8.55 -2.08
C ALA A 103 -0.78 8.53 -3.22
N ARG A 104 -1.04 7.76 -4.29
CA ARG A 104 -0.16 7.68 -5.46
C ARG A 104 0.06 9.05 -6.12
N TYR A 105 -1.01 9.85 -6.24
CA TYR A 105 -0.90 11.18 -6.82
C TYR A 105 -0.09 12.13 -5.92
N LEU A 106 -0.34 12.09 -4.60
CA LEU A 106 0.36 12.94 -3.63
C LEU A 106 1.85 12.57 -3.53
N ASP A 107 2.17 11.29 -3.64
CA ASP A 107 3.53 10.74 -3.66
C ASP A 107 4.28 11.17 -4.94
N ASP A 108 3.68 10.95 -6.13
CA ASP A 108 4.24 11.39 -7.41
C ASP A 108 4.49 12.93 -7.43
N LEU A 109 3.66 13.71 -6.72
CA LEU A 109 3.85 15.16 -6.57
C LEU A 109 5.01 15.53 -5.62
N ALA A 110 5.22 14.77 -4.55
CA ALA A 110 6.31 14.98 -3.60
C ALA A 110 7.67 14.62 -4.20
N ASP A 111 7.71 13.59 -5.04
CA ASP A 111 8.91 13.10 -5.72
C ASP A 111 9.29 13.92 -6.96
N ALA A 112 8.35 14.65 -7.55
CA ALA A 112 8.63 15.54 -8.67
C ALA A 112 9.64 16.63 -8.25
N ALA A 113 10.69 16.83 -9.07
CA ALA A 113 11.59 17.97 -8.91
C ALA A 113 10.75 19.26 -8.83
N ALA A 114 10.95 20.01 -7.74
CA ALA A 114 10.07 21.09 -7.27
C ALA A 114 9.19 21.68 -8.38
N PRO A 115 7.86 21.44 -8.36
CA PRO A 115 7.00 22.02 -9.37
C PRO A 115 7.20 23.54 -9.38
N ALA A 116 7.27 24.13 -10.57
CA ALA A 116 7.28 25.57 -10.72
C ALA A 116 6.16 26.17 -9.85
N PRO A 117 6.45 27.15 -8.98
CA PRO A 117 5.45 27.63 -8.03
C PRO A 117 4.20 28.14 -8.75
N GLY A 118 3.01 27.66 -8.36
CA GLY A 118 1.77 28.43 -8.53
C GLY A 118 0.85 28.11 -9.72
N GLY A 119 0.93 26.93 -10.35
CA GLY A 119 -0.05 26.55 -11.36
C GLY A 119 -1.41 26.18 -10.75
N ALA A 120 -2.50 26.88 -11.11
CA ALA A 120 -3.87 26.56 -10.66
C ALA A 120 -4.27 25.08 -10.91
N ALA A 121 -3.68 24.44 -11.94
CA ALA A 121 -3.86 23.02 -12.24
C ALA A 121 -3.30 22.08 -11.15
N ALA A 122 -2.14 22.40 -10.56
CA ALA A 122 -1.58 21.62 -9.45
C ALA A 122 -2.46 21.75 -8.19
N GLY A 123 -2.96 22.96 -7.91
CA GLY A 123 -3.92 23.20 -6.83
C GLY A 123 -5.23 22.40 -7.01
N LYS A 124 -5.79 22.36 -8.24
CA LYS A 124 -6.98 21.55 -8.55
C LYS A 124 -6.75 20.08 -8.21
N LYS A 125 -5.66 19.48 -8.69
CA LYS A 125 -5.41 18.04 -8.49
C LYS A 125 -5.12 17.67 -7.04
N VAL A 126 -4.43 18.51 -6.27
CA VAL A 126 -4.26 18.28 -4.81
C VAL A 126 -5.60 18.27 -4.09
N LEU A 127 -6.47 19.25 -4.37
CA LEU A 127 -7.81 19.29 -3.77
C LEU A 127 -8.65 18.07 -4.18
N THR A 128 -8.56 17.64 -5.44
CA THR A 128 -9.22 16.42 -5.91
C THR A 128 -8.70 15.17 -5.21
N ALA A 129 -7.38 15.02 -5.05
CA ALA A 129 -6.79 13.88 -4.34
C ALA A 129 -7.27 13.83 -2.87
N LEU A 130 -7.37 14.97 -2.19
CA LEU A 130 -7.93 15.04 -0.83
C LEU A 130 -9.42 14.66 -0.81
N ALA A 131 -10.20 15.13 -1.78
CA ALA A 131 -11.61 14.78 -1.89
C ALA A 131 -11.82 13.27 -2.14
N VAL A 132 -11.07 12.70 -3.09
CA VAL A 132 -11.11 11.27 -3.45
C VAL A 132 -10.62 10.38 -2.31
N GLY A 133 -9.54 10.76 -1.63
CA GLY A 133 -8.89 9.92 -0.62
C GLY A 133 -9.48 10.02 0.78
N ALA A 134 -10.17 11.12 1.13
CA ALA A 134 -10.69 11.35 2.48
C ALA A 134 -12.21 11.57 2.50
N HIS A 135 -12.73 12.52 1.72
CA HIS A 135 -14.14 12.89 1.80
C HIS A 135 -15.08 11.87 1.17
N LEU A 136 -14.74 11.37 -0.02
CA LEU A 136 -15.53 10.36 -0.71
C LEU A 136 -15.62 9.05 0.10
N PRO A 137 -14.51 8.48 0.64
CA PRO A 137 -14.57 7.35 1.57
C PRO A 137 -15.45 7.60 2.80
N ALA A 138 -15.37 8.79 3.42
CA ALA A 138 -16.21 9.11 4.57
C ALA A 138 -17.72 9.14 4.21
N ARG A 139 -18.07 9.63 3.01
CA ARG A 139 -19.45 9.58 2.50
C ARG A 139 -19.91 8.16 2.23
N LEU A 140 -19.07 7.34 1.58
CA LEU A 140 -19.37 5.92 1.34
C LEU A 140 -19.62 5.19 2.66
N VAL A 141 -18.74 5.35 3.66
CA VAL A 141 -18.91 4.75 4.99
C VAL A 141 -20.20 5.21 5.66
N THR A 142 -20.56 6.50 5.53
CA THR A 142 -21.81 7.03 6.10
C THR A 142 -23.06 6.41 5.45
N GLY A 143 -23.00 6.16 4.14
CA GLY A 143 -24.08 5.55 3.37
C GLY A 143 -24.20 4.03 3.51
N LEU A 144 -23.26 3.35 4.18
CA LEU A 144 -23.31 1.90 4.34
C LEU A 144 -24.54 1.46 5.14
N PRO A 145 -25.23 0.38 4.72
CA PRO A 145 -26.33 -0.23 5.45
C PRO A 145 -25.83 -1.04 6.67
N ALA A 146 -25.03 -0.41 7.53
CA ALA A 146 -24.46 -0.97 8.74
C ALA A 146 -25.05 -0.29 10.00
N THR A 147 -24.69 -0.77 11.19
CA THR A 147 -25.05 -0.08 12.43
C THR A 147 -24.24 1.21 12.60
N GLY A 148 -24.73 2.15 13.42
CA GLY A 148 -23.99 3.38 13.73
C GLY A 148 -22.61 3.11 14.35
N ALA A 149 -22.50 2.07 15.17
CA ALA A 149 -21.24 1.66 15.80
C ALA A 149 -20.22 1.16 14.75
N VAL A 150 -20.65 0.33 13.80
CA VAL A 150 -19.78 -0.15 12.70
C VAL A 150 -19.31 1.02 11.84
N ARG A 151 -20.21 1.92 11.43
CA ARG A 151 -19.82 3.12 10.66
C ARG A 151 -18.81 4.00 11.40
N ALA A 152 -19.00 4.20 12.70
CA ALA A 152 -18.06 4.95 13.54
C ALA A 152 -16.69 4.26 13.63
N ALA A 153 -16.66 2.92 13.74
CA ALA A 153 -15.42 2.15 13.75
C ALA A 153 -14.64 2.29 12.42
N LEU A 154 -15.34 2.17 11.28
CA LEU A 154 -14.77 2.35 9.94
C LEU A 154 -14.21 3.77 9.74
N ALA A 155 -14.96 4.80 10.13
CA ALA A 155 -14.49 6.18 10.10
C ALA A 155 -13.25 6.38 11.00
N GLY A 156 -13.20 5.70 12.15
CA GLY A 156 -12.04 5.67 13.02
C GLY A 156 -10.80 5.05 12.36
N GLU A 157 -10.95 3.93 11.63
CA GLU A 157 -9.83 3.33 10.88
C GLU A 157 -9.33 4.24 9.76
N LEU A 158 -10.24 4.92 9.05
CA LEU A 158 -9.86 5.87 8.00
C LEU A 158 -9.06 7.05 8.56
N SER A 159 -9.51 7.62 9.68
CA SER A 159 -8.80 8.73 10.33
C SER A 159 -7.42 8.29 10.84
N ARG A 160 -7.33 7.11 11.48
CA ARG A 160 -6.05 6.53 11.91
C ARG A 160 -5.10 6.32 10.74
N CYS A 161 -5.60 5.75 9.64
CA CYS A 161 -4.82 5.51 8.44
C CYS A 161 -4.14 6.77 7.91
N TRP A 162 -4.91 7.85 7.76
CA TRP A 162 -4.38 9.10 7.23
C TRP A 162 -3.31 9.71 8.15
N LEU A 163 -3.52 9.71 9.46
CA LEU A 163 -2.53 10.23 10.41
C LEU A 163 -1.23 9.40 10.39
N ASP A 164 -1.35 8.06 10.46
CA ASP A 164 -0.20 7.17 10.43
C ASP A 164 0.56 7.24 9.10
N ALA A 165 -0.15 7.33 7.97
CA ALA A 165 0.47 7.41 6.65
C ALA A 165 1.20 8.73 6.43
N VAL A 166 0.61 9.85 6.85
CA VAL A 166 1.26 11.17 6.77
C VAL A 166 2.49 11.23 7.69
N ASP A 167 2.41 10.72 8.93
CA ASP A 167 3.58 10.62 9.81
C ASP A 167 4.68 9.73 9.19
N GLY A 168 4.31 8.60 8.59
CA GLY A 168 5.22 7.73 7.85
C GLY A 168 5.91 8.43 6.68
N GLN A 169 5.15 9.17 5.87
CA GLN A 169 5.67 9.92 4.72
C GLN A 169 6.59 11.07 5.17
N LEU A 170 6.21 11.82 6.22
CA LEU A 170 7.05 12.90 6.75
C LEU A 170 8.38 12.36 7.29
N ARG A 171 8.38 11.19 7.93
CA ARG A 171 9.61 10.50 8.34
C ARG A 171 10.47 10.12 7.12
N ASP A 172 9.87 9.54 6.09
CA ASP A 172 10.56 9.15 4.86
C ASP A 172 11.26 10.36 4.20
N LEU A 173 10.56 11.49 4.10
CA LEU A 173 11.07 12.72 3.48
C LEU A 173 12.15 13.43 4.30
N THR A 174 12.14 13.26 5.63
CA THR A 174 13.07 13.96 6.53
C THR A 174 14.27 13.11 6.93
N GLU A 175 14.15 11.78 6.85
CA GLU A 175 15.20 10.84 7.20
C GLU A 175 16.39 10.94 6.24
N ARG A 176 17.60 10.84 6.79
CA ARG A 176 18.85 10.94 6.04
C ARG A 176 19.64 9.65 6.20
N ALA A 177 20.10 9.08 5.08
CA ALA A 177 20.84 7.82 5.07
C ALA A 177 22.01 7.71 6.09
N PRO A 178 22.79 8.78 6.38
CA PRO A 178 23.84 8.70 7.40
C PRO A 178 23.35 8.42 8.83
N ALA A 179 22.11 8.82 9.17
CA ALA A 179 21.50 8.71 10.48
C ALA A 179 20.38 7.65 10.56
N ALA A 180 19.94 7.16 9.40
CA ALA A 180 18.89 6.15 9.30
C ALA A 180 19.33 4.82 9.93
N THR A 181 18.38 4.15 10.56
CA THR A 181 18.50 2.82 11.15
C THR A 181 17.48 1.90 10.49
N ARG A 182 17.71 0.59 10.54
CA ARG A 182 16.74 -0.38 9.97
C ARG A 182 15.38 -0.21 10.64
N GLU A 183 15.36 0.05 11.94
CA GLU A 183 14.15 0.25 12.74
C GLU A 183 13.43 1.56 12.37
N SER A 184 14.16 2.64 12.10
CA SER A 184 13.54 3.91 11.69
C SER A 184 12.93 3.85 10.29
N VAL A 185 13.60 3.18 9.34
CA VAL A 185 13.05 2.91 8.00
C VAL A 185 11.80 2.04 8.10
N LEU A 186 11.84 0.96 8.88
CA LEU A 186 10.65 0.12 9.10
C LEU A 186 9.48 0.90 9.70
N ARG A 187 9.73 1.84 10.63
CA ARG A 187 8.67 2.72 11.15
C ARG A 187 8.08 3.65 10.09
N SER A 188 8.88 4.12 9.15
CA SER A 188 8.34 4.85 7.99
C SER A 188 7.45 3.93 7.15
N TYR A 189 7.91 2.70 6.88
CA TYR A 189 7.17 1.73 6.05
C TYR A 189 5.86 1.30 6.72
N GLU A 190 5.87 1.09 8.03
CA GLU A 190 4.69 0.81 8.85
C GLU A 190 3.63 1.91 8.76
N GLY A 191 4.05 3.17 8.59
CA GLY A 191 3.17 4.31 8.36
C GLY A 191 2.75 4.39 6.90
N LYS A 192 3.66 4.80 6.01
CA LYS A 192 3.35 5.21 4.61
C LYS A 192 2.63 4.13 3.82
N THR A 193 3.04 2.87 3.99
CA THR A 193 2.48 1.72 3.26
C THR A 193 1.78 0.75 4.19
N GLY A 194 2.23 0.59 5.44
CA GLY A 194 1.60 -0.32 6.41
C GLY A 194 0.21 0.14 6.86
N ALA A 195 0.03 1.45 7.10
CA ALA A 195 -1.23 2.00 7.61
C ALA A 195 -2.45 1.74 6.70
N PRO A 196 -2.39 1.93 5.36
CA PRO A 196 -3.54 1.64 4.49
C PRO A 196 -3.91 0.15 4.44
N TYR A 197 -2.93 -0.76 4.44
CA TYR A 197 -3.22 -2.20 4.53
C TYR A 197 -3.80 -2.58 5.91
N ALA A 198 -3.30 -1.96 6.98
CA ALA A 198 -3.83 -2.11 8.33
C ALA A 198 -5.29 -1.64 8.44
N MET A 199 -5.60 -0.49 7.82
CA MET A 199 -6.95 0.08 7.74
C MET A 199 -7.90 -0.83 6.97
N ALA A 200 -7.49 -1.34 5.80
CA ALA A 200 -8.34 -2.23 5.01
C ALA A 200 -8.68 -3.53 5.77
N ALA A 201 -7.69 -4.15 6.41
CA ALA A 201 -7.89 -5.36 7.22
C ALA A 201 -8.77 -5.09 8.45
N ALA A 202 -8.47 -4.04 9.22
CA ALA A 202 -9.24 -3.68 10.41
C ALA A 202 -10.68 -3.27 10.07
N ALA A 203 -10.88 -2.49 9.00
CA ALA A 203 -12.21 -2.07 8.56
C ALA A 203 -13.07 -3.26 8.09
N ALA A 204 -12.47 -4.23 7.39
CA ALA A 204 -13.14 -5.46 7.01
C ALA A 204 -13.56 -6.29 8.24
N ALA A 205 -12.70 -6.42 9.24
CA ALA A 205 -13.02 -7.10 10.49
C ALA A 205 -14.13 -6.36 11.28
N CYS A 206 -14.10 -5.03 11.33
CA CYS A 206 -15.17 -4.22 11.92
C CYS A 206 -16.51 -4.44 11.22
N LEU A 207 -16.49 -4.49 9.88
CA LEU A 207 -17.70 -4.74 9.07
C LEU A 207 -18.27 -6.15 9.31
N ALA A 208 -17.39 -7.13 9.51
CA ALA A 208 -17.74 -8.49 9.90
C ALA A 208 -18.31 -8.62 11.32
N GLY A 209 -18.28 -7.56 12.13
CA GLY A 209 -18.73 -7.59 13.52
C GLY A 209 -17.73 -8.24 14.48
N ALA A 210 -16.45 -8.34 14.09
CA ALA A 210 -15.40 -8.89 14.94
C ALA A 210 -15.17 -8.02 16.19
N ASP A 211 -14.74 -8.65 17.29
CA ASP A 211 -14.42 -7.92 18.52
C ASP A 211 -13.13 -7.09 18.40
N GLY A 212 -12.90 -6.22 19.38
CA GLY A 212 -11.74 -5.32 19.38
C GLY A 212 -10.37 -6.01 19.37
N HIS A 213 -10.27 -7.23 19.93
CA HIS A 213 -9.02 -7.99 19.93
C HIS A 213 -8.74 -8.54 18.52
N ARG A 214 -9.75 -9.13 17.86
CA ARG A 214 -9.64 -9.61 16.48
C ARG A 214 -9.35 -8.47 15.52
N VAL A 215 -10.06 -7.34 15.64
CA VAL A 215 -9.79 -6.14 14.84
C VAL A 215 -8.34 -5.65 15.03
N ALA A 216 -7.82 -5.67 16.25
CA ALA A 216 -6.42 -5.31 16.51
C ALA A 216 -5.42 -6.28 15.88
N GLY A 217 -5.69 -7.59 15.91
CA GLY A 217 -4.87 -8.58 15.23
C GLY A 217 -4.88 -8.41 13.71
N TRP A 218 -6.05 -8.18 13.10
CA TRP A 218 -6.16 -7.89 11.67
C TRP A 218 -5.43 -6.60 11.27
N ARG A 219 -5.51 -5.56 12.10
CA ARG A 219 -4.73 -4.33 11.92
C ARG A 219 -3.22 -4.62 11.91
N ALA A 220 -2.75 -5.45 12.85
CA ALA A 220 -1.34 -5.83 12.92
C ALA A 220 -0.90 -6.65 11.70
N TYR A 221 -1.72 -7.60 11.25
CA TYR A 221 -1.46 -8.37 10.04
C TYR A 221 -1.40 -7.47 8.80
N GLY A 222 -2.41 -6.61 8.59
CA GLY A 222 -2.42 -5.69 7.46
C GLY A 222 -1.19 -4.79 7.45
N ARG A 223 -0.77 -4.28 8.62
CA ARG A 223 0.47 -3.48 8.74
C ARG A 223 1.70 -4.28 8.33
N ALA A 224 1.83 -5.53 8.79
CA ALA A 224 2.94 -6.40 8.45
C ALA A 224 2.99 -6.70 6.93
N LEU A 225 1.84 -7.00 6.32
CA LEU A 225 1.75 -7.20 4.86
C LEU A 225 2.15 -5.93 4.09
N GLY A 226 1.71 -4.76 4.53
CA GLY A 226 2.09 -3.48 3.92
C GLY A 226 3.59 -3.20 3.99
N VAL A 227 4.26 -3.54 5.11
CA VAL A 227 5.72 -3.45 5.22
C VAL A 227 6.42 -4.37 4.21
N LEU A 228 5.97 -5.62 4.07
CA LEU A 228 6.52 -6.55 3.08
C LEU A 228 6.32 -6.03 1.65
N ARG A 229 5.20 -5.37 1.37
CA ARG A 229 4.95 -4.74 0.07
C ARG A 229 5.86 -3.55 -0.20
N GLN A 230 6.18 -2.74 0.81
CA GLN A 230 7.15 -1.66 0.62
C GLN A 230 8.54 -2.20 0.30
N LEU A 231 9.00 -3.25 1.01
CA LEU A 231 10.28 -3.91 0.71
C LEU A 231 10.34 -4.41 -0.74
N VAL A 232 9.24 -4.98 -1.24
CA VAL A 232 9.12 -5.41 -2.63
C VAL A 232 9.11 -4.22 -3.60
N ASN A 233 8.48 -3.10 -3.23
CA ASN A 233 8.47 -1.90 -4.05
C ASN A 233 9.89 -1.35 -4.26
N ASP A 234 10.67 -1.21 -3.19
CA ASP A 234 12.06 -0.74 -3.26
C ASP A 234 12.92 -1.71 -4.09
N GLN A 235 12.71 -3.02 -3.93
CA GLN A 235 13.40 -4.03 -4.73
C GLN A 235 13.06 -3.90 -6.22
N ARG A 236 11.80 -3.60 -6.56
CA ARG A 236 11.36 -3.39 -7.94
C ARG A 236 11.93 -2.11 -8.52
N ASP A 237 12.10 -1.05 -7.74
CA ASP A 237 12.80 0.16 -8.18
C ASP A 237 14.21 -0.18 -8.67
N ILE A 238 14.99 -0.88 -7.84
CA ILE A 238 16.34 -1.32 -8.17
C ILE A 238 16.35 -2.28 -9.38
N ALA A 239 15.54 -3.34 -9.36
CA ALA A 239 15.54 -4.36 -10.40
C ALA A 239 15.06 -3.85 -11.77
N SER A 240 14.26 -2.78 -11.79
CA SER A 240 13.80 -2.15 -13.02
C SER A 240 14.82 -1.20 -13.66
N GLY A 241 15.88 -0.84 -12.94
CA GLY A 241 16.86 0.16 -13.38
C GLY A 241 16.37 1.61 -13.34
N ARG A 242 15.18 1.89 -12.76
CA ARG A 242 14.69 3.27 -12.59
C ARG A 242 15.55 4.03 -11.57
N HIS A 243 15.89 3.38 -10.47
CA HIS A 243 16.71 3.95 -9.39
C HIS A 243 16.14 5.28 -8.86
N GLU A 244 14.81 5.39 -8.79
CA GLU A 244 14.10 6.58 -8.31
C GLU A 244 14.48 6.88 -6.86
N ASP A 245 14.55 5.85 -6.00
CA ASP A 245 14.91 6.00 -4.60
C ASP A 245 16.34 6.56 -4.43
N LEU A 246 17.29 6.04 -5.21
CA LEU A 246 18.67 6.52 -5.19
C LEU A 246 18.81 7.93 -5.78
N ALA A 247 18.01 8.27 -6.79
CA ALA A 247 17.99 9.61 -7.37
C ALA A 247 17.40 10.65 -6.40
N ASN A 248 16.38 10.26 -5.63
CA ASN A 248 15.76 11.11 -4.62
C ASN A 248 16.65 11.24 -3.37
N GLY A 249 17.51 10.24 -3.12
CA GLY A 249 18.36 10.17 -1.94
C GLY A 249 17.65 9.52 -0.75
N THR A 250 16.64 8.69 -1.03
CA THR A 250 15.83 7.95 -0.06
C THR A 250 16.69 6.93 0.68
N ALA A 251 16.44 6.76 1.98
CA ALA A 251 17.12 5.80 2.83
C ALA A 251 16.35 4.45 2.87
N THR A 252 16.38 3.68 1.78
CA THR A 252 15.64 2.41 1.72
C THR A 252 16.23 1.33 2.63
N TYR A 253 15.42 0.32 2.99
CA TYR A 253 15.82 -0.71 3.94
C TYR A 253 17.07 -1.49 3.48
N LEU A 254 17.19 -1.81 2.19
CA LEU A 254 18.39 -2.49 1.64
C LEU A 254 19.64 -1.61 1.72
N LEU A 255 19.52 -0.31 1.44
CA LEU A 255 20.64 0.63 1.55
C LEU A 255 21.10 0.73 3.02
N VAL A 256 20.16 0.89 3.95
CA VAL A 256 20.48 1.00 5.38
C VAL A 256 21.04 -0.32 5.91
N HIS A 257 20.57 -1.46 5.41
CA HIS A 257 21.16 -2.77 5.71
C HIS A 257 22.62 -2.84 5.24
N LEU A 258 22.92 -2.49 3.98
CA LEU A 258 24.29 -2.39 3.47
C LEU A 258 25.16 -1.51 4.37
N LEU A 259 24.69 -0.30 4.69
CA LEU A 259 25.43 0.65 5.54
C LEU A 259 25.68 0.13 6.96
N THR A 260 24.86 -0.81 7.44
CA THR A 260 24.98 -1.42 8.78
C THR A 260 26.02 -2.52 8.80
N VAL A 261 26.13 -3.31 7.72
CA VAL A 261 27.06 -4.45 7.65
C VAL A 261 28.47 -4.05 7.17
N LEU A 262 28.60 -2.91 6.50
CA LEU A 262 29.89 -2.43 6.00
C LEU A 262 30.83 -1.93 7.13
N PRO A 263 32.15 -2.21 7.02
CA PRO A 263 33.16 -1.56 7.86
C PRO A 263 33.13 -0.03 7.73
N ALA A 264 33.58 0.69 8.77
CA ALA A 264 33.46 2.15 8.84
C ALA A 264 34.05 2.92 7.64
N ALA A 265 35.16 2.44 7.04
CA ALA A 265 35.74 3.04 5.85
C ALA A 265 34.82 2.89 4.63
N ARG A 266 34.38 1.66 4.35
CA ARG A 266 33.45 1.34 3.26
C ARG A 266 32.08 1.99 3.43
N ARG A 267 31.61 2.12 4.68
CA ARG A 267 30.38 2.85 4.99
C ARG A 267 30.45 4.31 4.53
N ARG A 268 31.59 4.99 4.74
CA ARG A 268 31.78 6.38 4.25
C ARG A 268 31.79 6.45 2.73
N GLU A 269 32.43 5.49 2.06
CA GLU A 269 32.40 5.38 0.59
C GLU A 269 30.97 5.19 0.07
N ALA A 270 30.20 4.26 0.65
CA ALA A 270 28.82 4.02 0.29
C ALA A 270 27.93 5.26 0.49
N LEU A 271 28.12 6.01 1.57
CA LEU A 271 27.42 7.28 1.81
C LEU A 271 27.79 8.36 0.79
N ALA A 272 29.06 8.42 0.37
CA ALA A 272 29.49 9.34 -0.69
C ALA A 272 28.88 8.96 -2.05
N LEU A 273 28.83 7.66 -2.37
CA LEU A 273 28.15 7.14 -3.55
C LEU A 273 26.65 7.47 -3.52
N HIS A 274 25.98 7.29 -2.37
CA HIS A 274 24.56 7.64 -2.21
C HIS A 274 24.30 9.13 -2.41
N ALA A 275 25.15 10.01 -1.86
CA ALA A 275 25.04 11.44 -2.09
C ALA A 275 25.23 11.79 -3.59
N ALA A 276 26.20 11.17 -4.26
CA ALA A 276 26.46 11.36 -5.68
C ALA A 276 25.37 10.74 -6.58
N ALA A 277 24.69 9.69 -6.13
CA ALA A 277 23.65 8.97 -6.86
C ALA A 277 22.47 9.87 -7.27
N ARG A 278 22.23 10.97 -6.57
CA ARG A 278 21.23 11.99 -6.93
C ARG A 278 21.49 12.62 -8.30
N HIS A 279 22.75 12.68 -8.73
CA HIS A 279 23.17 13.40 -9.94
C HIS A 279 24.07 12.58 -10.88
N SER A 280 24.47 11.37 -10.50
CA SER A 280 25.39 10.53 -11.27
C SER A 280 24.82 9.12 -11.50
N ALA A 281 24.59 8.79 -12.77
CA ALA A 281 24.20 7.44 -13.18
C ALA A 281 25.28 6.41 -12.85
N SER A 282 26.56 6.78 -12.94
CA SER A 282 27.67 5.90 -12.55
C SER A 282 27.67 5.62 -11.05
N ALA A 283 27.39 6.61 -10.21
CA ALA A 283 27.30 6.41 -8.77
C ALA A 283 26.09 5.54 -8.41
N ARG A 284 24.95 5.69 -9.11
CA ARG A 284 23.79 4.80 -8.97
C ARG A 284 24.15 3.35 -9.34
N ALA A 285 24.82 3.14 -10.47
CA ALA A 285 25.22 1.81 -10.91
C ALA A 285 26.21 1.16 -9.93
N GLU A 286 27.21 1.90 -9.45
CA GLU A 286 28.21 1.40 -8.51
C GLU A 286 27.59 1.06 -7.15
N LEU A 287 26.77 1.95 -6.58
CA LEU A 287 26.08 1.67 -5.32
C LEU A 287 25.10 0.51 -5.44
N THR A 288 24.39 0.42 -6.57
CA THR A 288 23.49 -0.72 -6.84
C THR A 288 24.26 -2.02 -6.87
N ALA A 289 25.45 -2.06 -7.49
CA ALA A 289 26.29 -3.25 -7.50
C ALA A 289 26.69 -3.70 -6.09
N TRP A 290 26.94 -2.74 -5.17
CA TRP A 290 27.24 -3.07 -3.77
C TRP A 290 26.00 -3.57 -3.02
N MET A 291 24.83 -2.97 -3.27
CA MET A 291 23.57 -3.37 -2.66
C MET A 291 23.10 -4.76 -3.13
N LEU A 292 23.46 -5.15 -4.35
CA LEU A 292 23.11 -6.43 -4.97
C LEU A 292 24.21 -7.48 -4.87
N ASP A 293 25.30 -7.21 -4.14
CA ASP A 293 26.32 -8.21 -3.85
C ASP A 293 25.72 -9.41 -3.11
N ASP A 294 26.16 -10.62 -3.44
CA ASP A 294 25.55 -11.85 -2.92
C ASP A 294 25.61 -11.94 -1.40
N GLU A 295 26.70 -11.51 -0.75
CA GLU A 295 26.81 -11.55 0.72
C GLU A 295 25.86 -10.55 1.39
N VAL A 296 25.65 -9.39 0.74
CA VAL A 296 24.72 -8.35 1.20
C VAL A 296 23.29 -8.83 1.07
N ILE A 297 22.95 -9.46 -0.06
CA ILE A 297 21.61 -9.98 -0.33
C ILE A 297 21.27 -11.14 0.60
N GLU A 298 22.22 -12.04 0.88
CA GLU A 298 22.01 -13.16 1.80
C GLU A 298 21.75 -12.66 3.23
N SER A 299 22.55 -11.70 3.70
CA SER A 299 22.36 -11.11 5.03
C SER A 299 21.09 -10.24 5.12
N TYR A 300 20.70 -9.59 4.03
CA TYR A 300 19.44 -8.85 3.92
C TYR A 300 18.24 -9.79 3.98
N ALA A 301 18.29 -10.91 3.26
CA ALA A 301 17.24 -11.92 3.32
C ALA A 301 17.09 -12.46 4.75
N ALA A 302 18.19 -12.74 5.43
CA ALA A 302 18.18 -13.14 6.84
C ALA A 302 17.53 -12.08 7.75
N SER A 303 17.68 -10.78 7.47
CA SER A 303 17.02 -9.72 8.25
C SER A 303 15.54 -9.53 7.93
N VAL A 304 15.09 -9.90 6.72
CA VAL A 304 13.68 -9.82 6.31
C VAL A 304 12.87 -11.05 6.76
N ALA A 305 13.49 -12.23 6.85
CA ALA A 305 12.80 -13.47 7.21
C ALA A 305 11.92 -13.40 8.49
N PRO A 306 12.35 -12.74 9.59
CA PRO A 306 11.50 -12.57 10.78
C PRO A 306 10.23 -11.75 10.52
N LEU A 307 10.25 -10.80 9.57
CA LEU A 307 9.08 -10.00 9.20
C LEU A 307 8.04 -10.86 8.48
N ILE A 308 8.51 -11.78 7.61
CA ILE A 308 7.68 -12.76 6.91
C ILE A 308 7.06 -13.73 7.93
N GLY A 309 7.88 -14.29 8.83
CA GLY A 309 7.42 -15.17 9.90
C GLY A 309 6.37 -14.51 10.79
N ARG A 310 6.52 -13.20 11.10
CA ARG A 310 5.52 -12.43 11.84
C ARG A 310 4.19 -12.33 11.10
N ALA A 311 4.20 -12.08 9.79
CA ALA A 311 2.97 -11.97 9.00
C ALA A 311 2.17 -13.29 9.00
N HIS A 312 2.84 -14.43 8.80
CA HIS A 312 2.19 -15.75 8.88
C HIS A 312 1.75 -16.08 10.31
N GLY A 313 2.59 -15.83 11.32
CA GLY A 313 2.23 -16.11 12.70
C GLY A 313 1.02 -15.31 13.18
N LEU A 314 0.81 -14.09 12.68
CA LEU A 314 -0.41 -13.33 12.95
C LEU A 314 -1.66 -13.99 12.34
N LEU A 315 -1.56 -14.55 11.13
CA LEU A 315 -2.66 -15.29 10.51
C LEU A 315 -2.98 -16.59 11.25
N ASP A 316 -1.94 -17.34 11.66
CA ASP A 316 -2.09 -18.56 12.45
C ASP A 316 -2.81 -18.29 13.78
N LEU A 317 -2.49 -17.17 14.43
CA LEU A 317 -3.14 -16.73 15.67
C LEU A 317 -4.58 -16.26 15.47
N LEU A 318 -4.88 -15.59 14.36
CA LEU A 318 -6.21 -15.05 14.06
C LEU A 318 -7.20 -16.16 13.68
N GLY A 319 -6.76 -17.14 12.89
CA GLY A 319 -7.62 -18.19 12.35
C GLY A 319 -8.82 -17.65 11.57
N GLY A 320 -9.90 -18.43 11.52
CA GLY A 320 -11.13 -18.10 10.78
C GLY A 320 -11.47 -19.16 9.74
N ASP A 321 -12.22 -18.77 8.69
CA ASP A 321 -12.50 -19.63 7.55
C ASP A 321 -11.19 -20.18 6.94
N PRO A 322 -10.99 -21.51 6.88
CA PRO A 322 -9.74 -22.10 6.43
C PRO A 322 -9.38 -21.80 4.97
N GLY A 323 -10.39 -21.54 4.13
CA GLY A 323 -10.17 -21.14 2.73
C GLY A 323 -9.58 -19.74 2.66
N CYS A 324 -10.20 -18.78 3.34
CA CYS A 324 -9.76 -17.39 3.36
C CYS A 324 -8.40 -17.23 4.03
N VAL A 325 -8.16 -17.90 5.16
CA VAL A 325 -6.86 -17.86 5.85
C VAL A 325 -5.75 -18.38 4.95
N ARG A 326 -5.96 -19.52 4.25
CA ARG A 326 -4.98 -20.06 3.31
C ARG A 326 -4.63 -19.08 2.19
N GLU A 327 -5.62 -18.41 1.63
CA GLU A 327 -5.41 -17.40 0.59
C GLU A 327 -4.70 -16.15 1.13
N LEU A 328 -4.90 -15.78 2.41
CA LEU A 328 -4.15 -14.72 3.07
C LEU A 328 -2.66 -15.09 3.28
N HIS A 329 -2.35 -16.35 3.59
CA HIS A 329 -0.97 -16.84 3.56
C HIS A 329 -0.42 -16.74 2.13
N GLY A 330 -1.20 -17.16 1.13
CA GLY A 330 -0.83 -17.03 -0.29
C GLY A 330 -0.56 -15.59 -0.73
N LEU A 331 -1.25 -14.58 -0.16
CA LEU A 331 -0.94 -13.18 -0.40
C LEU A 331 0.42 -12.75 0.17
N VAL A 332 0.80 -13.27 1.33
CA VAL A 332 2.14 -13.05 1.90
C VAL A 332 3.18 -13.70 0.99
N ASP A 333 3.00 -14.97 0.65
CA ASP A 333 3.93 -15.74 -0.20
C ASP A 333 4.12 -15.10 -1.57
N ALA A 334 3.02 -14.71 -2.24
CA ALA A 334 3.07 -14.05 -3.53
C ALA A 334 3.76 -12.68 -3.45
N THR A 335 3.63 -11.98 -2.32
CA THR A 335 4.33 -10.70 -2.10
C THR A 335 5.83 -10.95 -1.97
N VAL A 336 6.24 -11.83 -1.05
CA VAL A 336 7.67 -12.05 -0.74
C VAL A 336 8.40 -12.80 -1.84
N GLY A 337 7.70 -13.57 -2.69
CA GLY A 337 8.27 -14.23 -3.86
C GLY A 337 8.91 -13.26 -4.88
N HIS A 338 8.68 -11.96 -4.75
CA HIS A 338 9.35 -10.93 -5.54
C HIS A 338 10.69 -10.46 -4.95
N LEU A 339 11.00 -10.80 -3.70
CA LEU A 339 12.27 -10.47 -3.07
C LEU A 339 13.38 -11.48 -3.48
N PRO A 340 14.65 -11.06 -3.48
CA PRO A 340 15.78 -11.96 -3.71
C PRO A 340 15.79 -13.07 -2.65
N ARG A 341 16.22 -14.29 -3.02
CA ARG A 341 16.32 -15.47 -2.14
C ARG A 341 15.00 -15.98 -1.52
N PHE A 342 13.86 -15.34 -1.78
CA PHE A 342 12.52 -15.79 -1.39
C PHE A 342 11.66 -16.25 -2.56
N ARG A 343 12.22 -16.27 -3.79
CA ARG A 343 11.54 -16.85 -4.94
C ARG A 343 11.29 -18.34 -4.68
N PRO A 344 10.07 -18.84 -4.92
CA PRO A 344 9.86 -20.29 -4.93
C PRO A 344 10.82 -20.90 -5.96
N ALA A 345 11.43 -22.04 -5.60
CA ALA A 345 12.17 -22.84 -6.58
C ALA A 345 11.23 -23.09 -7.76
N ALA A 346 11.68 -22.81 -8.98
CA ALA A 346 10.89 -23.11 -10.18
C ALA A 346 10.54 -24.60 -10.13
N ALA A 347 9.24 -24.90 -10.02
CA ALA A 347 8.70 -26.24 -10.17
C ALA A 347 8.71 -26.65 -11.64
#